data_AF-A0A5R9L8P3-F1
#
_entry.id   AF-A0A5R9L8P3-F1
#
_cell.length_a   1.000
_cell.length_b   1.000
_cell.length_c   1.000
_cell.angle_alpha   90.00
_cell.angle_beta   90.00
_cell.angle_gamma   90.00
#
_symmetry.space_group_name_H-M   'P 1'
#
loop_
_entity.id
_entity.type
_entity.pdbx_description
1 polymer ?
#
loop_
_entity_poly.entity_id
_entity_poly.type
_entity_poly.pdbx_seq_one_letter_code
_entity_poly.pdbx_strand_id
1 'polypeptide(L)'
;MTTIDIEQHETALKRIIVAAGDTALRFFVSRKAGEYALKGPQDFLTEADTFVEGEVVGAIREAFPDDLILGEESASQPASAESLWVVDPIDGTANFARGIAHFCVCIAWVCRGVTELGAIYNPVSQELYQARRGRYALKNGQPLRCTAITDPQRAAVELGWSARHSQRRYLDVMASLLTLGASVRRGGSGALALAWVAEGRTDGYIEMHMNAWDCLAGLLLVREAGGRTGIIPDSAEGIFNGLPVLAVAPGIAVALARASGIPLALDAQSSTSAAAQPPGVRYPRPAISLIEEDFPGWGMNIYIGDSCGVSDTALLAEHDIGIVINCAVNLDIDWVILPEAATAAHLLCHGAGPVRYYKLGLVDGEGNAPEMLHAGYHLMRSALLQQIPNKASYRNRKRGNILVNCRGGRSRSVALVALFMHLECPERFPTLDDAIARVRDRRQLHPDEWFETPKPSLTRLAEHAVMRERAIAAVEQGHEQ
;
A
#
# COMPACT_ATOMS: atom_id res chain seq x y z
N MET A 1 17.84 16.22 26.99
CA MET A 1 17.14 16.22 25.70
C MET A 1 17.13 17.65 25.21
N THR A 2 18.02 17.97 24.28
CA THR A 2 18.05 19.24 23.55
C THR A 2 16.73 19.38 22.80
N THR A 3 16.05 20.51 22.96
CA THR A 3 14.80 20.79 22.25
C THR A 3 15.15 21.02 20.79
N ILE A 4 14.73 20.12 19.89
CA ILE A 4 14.95 20.28 18.45
C ILE A 4 14.17 21.50 17.97
N ASP A 5 14.88 22.51 17.46
CA ASP A 5 14.31 23.77 16.97
C ASP A 5 14.06 23.69 15.45
N ILE A 6 12.82 23.38 15.07
CA ILE A 6 12.42 23.28 13.66
C ILE A 6 12.63 24.58 12.87
N GLU A 7 12.59 25.76 13.50
CA GLU A 7 12.75 27.05 12.80
C GLU A 7 14.21 27.29 12.39
N GLN A 8 15.15 26.84 13.23
CA GLN A 8 16.57 26.84 12.87
C GLN A 8 16.85 25.90 11.70
N HIS A 9 16.29 24.68 11.72
CA HIS A 9 16.44 23.72 10.63
C HIS A 9 15.83 24.24 9.33
N GLU A 10 14.65 24.86 9.40
CA GLU A 10 13.97 25.47 8.25
C GLU A 10 14.78 26.61 7.62
N THR A 11 15.35 27.49 8.46
CA THR A 11 16.22 28.58 8.00
C THR A 11 17.50 28.05 7.35
N ALA A 12 18.13 27.05 7.97
CA ALA A 12 19.33 26.42 7.45
C ALA A 12 19.06 25.67 6.14
N LEU A 13 17.98 24.91 6.05
CA LEU A 13 17.53 24.20 4.85
C LEU A 13 17.45 25.15 3.65
N LYS A 14 16.78 26.28 3.82
CA LYS A 14 16.63 27.29 2.76
C LYS A 14 17.99 27.85 2.30
N ARG A 15 18.88 28.16 3.23
CA ARG A 15 20.22 28.69 2.91
C ARG A 15 21.06 27.64 2.17
N ILE A 16 21.08 26.42 2.69
CA ILE A 16 21.93 25.32 2.20
C ILE A 16 21.50 24.90 0.79
N ILE A 17 20.20 24.70 0.55
CA ILE A 17 19.71 24.22 -0.74
C ILE A 17 19.95 25.23 -1.89
N VAL A 18 19.85 26.54 -1.59
CA VAL A 18 20.11 27.59 -2.59
C VAL A 18 21.60 27.64 -2.95
N ALA A 19 22.48 27.61 -1.94
CA ALA A 19 23.93 27.59 -2.16
C ALA A 19 24.34 26.35 -2.99
N ALA A 20 23.84 25.17 -2.61
CA ALA A 20 24.07 23.92 -3.34
C ALA A 20 23.59 24.00 -4.79
N GLY A 21 22.40 24.54 -5.05
CA GLY A 21 21.88 24.67 -6.41
C GLY A 21 22.66 25.67 -7.25
N ASP A 22 23.11 26.79 -6.67
CA ASP A 22 23.98 27.74 -7.36
C ASP A 22 25.33 27.09 -7.71
N THR A 23 25.85 26.22 -6.85
CA THR A 23 27.04 25.41 -7.14
C THR A 23 26.77 24.41 -8.26
N ALA A 24 25.68 23.64 -8.19
CA ALA A 24 25.29 22.70 -9.25
C ALA A 24 25.11 23.41 -10.60
N LEU A 25 24.54 24.61 -10.63
CA LEU A 25 24.39 25.41 -11.85
C LEU A 25 25.74 25.83 -12.46
N ARG A 26 26.73 26.18 -11.64
CA ARG A 26 28.08 26.49 -12.14
C ARG A 26 28.69 25.29 -12.86
N PHE A 27 28.59 24.10 -12.28
CA PHE A 27 29.03 22.85 -12.93
C PHE A 27 28.24 22.57 -14.22
N PHE A 28 26.92 22.75 -14.19
CA PHE A 28 26.08 22.54 -15.35
C PHE A 28 26.48 23.43 -16.54
N VAL A 29 26.76 24.71 -16.28
CA VAL A 29 27.15 25.70 -17.29
C VAL A 29 28.59 25.51 -17.76
N SER A 30 29.50 25.01 -16.91
CA SER A 30 30.89 24.76 -17.29
C SER A 30 31.09 23.50 -18.14
N ARG A 31 30.05 22.68 -18.29
CA ARG A 31 30.08 21.43 -19.07
C ARG A 31 30.31 21.71 -20.55
N LYS A 32 31.06 20.83 -21.21
CA LYS A 32 31.27 20.86 -22.66
C LYS A 32 30.22 20.04 -23.38
N ALA A 33 29.63 20.60 -24.44
CA ALA A 33 28.63 19.89 -25.24
C ALA A 33 29.24 18.62 -25.87
N GLY A 34 28.53 17.49 -25.74
CA GLY A 34 28.94 16.20 -26.31
C GLY A 34 29.95 15.40 -25.47
N GLU A 35 30.57 16.01 -24.46
CA GLU A 35 31.46 15.31 -23.52
C GLU A 35 30.64 14.93 -22.27
N TYR A 36 30.12 13.71 -22.24
CA TYR A 36 29.49 13.15 -21.04
C TYR A 36 29.82 11.66 -20.90
N ALA A 37 30.09 11.24 -19.67
CA ALA A 37 30.04 9.83 -19.29
C ALA A 37 28.88 9.63 -18.28
N LEU A 38 28.57 8.37 -18.00
CA LEU A 38 27.60 7.99 -16.97
C LEU A 38 28.35 7.15 -15.92
N LYS A 39 28.30 7.61 -14.66
CA LYS A 39 28.87 7.02 -13.43
C LYS A 39 30.09 6.10 -13.66
N GLY A 40 31.28 6.69 -13.46
CA GLY A 40 32.57 6.01 -13.26
C GLY A 40 33.53 6.84 -12.40
N PRO A 41 34.66 6.27 -11.90
CA PRO A 41 35.57 6.95 -10.95
C PRO A 41 36.32 8.19 -11.48
N GLN A 42 36.13 8.56 -12.75
CA GLN A 42 36.79 9.69 -13.42
C GLN A 42 35.80 10.54 -14.23
N ASP A 43 34.50 10.48 -13.89
CA ASP A 43 33.44 11.17 -14.63
C ASP A 43 33.16 12.57 -14.04
N PHE A 44 32.91 13.55 -14.91
CA PHE A 44 32.55 14.94 -14.57
C PHE A 44 31.30 14.99 -13.69
N LEU A 45 30.38 14.06 -13.91
CA LEU A 45 29.15 13.92 -13.13
C LEU A 45 29.46 13.58 -11.67
N THR A 46 30.33 12.60 -11.45
CA THR A 46 30.81 12.20 -10.13
C THR A 46 31.50 13.36 -9.40
N GLU A 47 32.24 14.21 -10.11
CA GLU A 47 32.88 15.41 -9.53
C GLU A 47 31.86 16.45 -9.06
N ALA A 48 30.87 16.76 -9.91
CA ALA A 48 29.81 17.71 -9.56
C ALA A 48 28.96 17.21 -8.37
N ASP A 49 28.52 15.95 -8.41
CA ASP A 49 27.75 15.31 -7.32
C ASP A 49 28.54 15.33 -6.00
N THR A 50 29.80 14.87 -6.04
CA THR A 50 30.66 14.81 -4.84
C THR A 50 30.91 16.20 -4.25
N PHE A 51 31.13 17.21 -5.09
CA PHE A 51 31.39 18.57 -4.63
C PHE A 51 30.15 19.19 -3.99
N VAL A 52 28.98 19.07 -4.64
CA VAL A 52 27.71 19.59 -4.13
C VAL A 52 27.32 18.88 -2.83
N GLU A 53 27.44 17.54 -2.77
CA GLU A 53 27.19 16.80 -1.53
C GLU A 53 28.15 17.23 -0.41
N GLY A 54 29.43 17.40 -0.71
CA GLY A 54 30.42 17.88 0.25
C GLY A 54 30.08 19.26 0.84
N GLU A 55 29.59 20.19 0.01
CA GLU A 55 29.14 21.52 0.44
C GLU A 55 27.91 21.42 1.36
N VAL A 56 26.91 20.63 0.97
CA VAL A 56 25.69 20.42 1.77
C VAL A 56 26.02 19.76 3.10
N VAL A 57 26.77 18.67 3.09
CA VAL A 57 27.19 17.91 4.28
C VAL A 57 28.01 18.79 5.23
N GLY A 58 28.95 19.57 4.69
CA GLY A 58 29.76 20.51 5.47
C GLY A 58 28.90 21.54 6.19
N ALA A 59 27.97 22.18 5.46
CA ALA A 59 27.10 23.21 6.02
C ALA A 59 26.11 22.65 7.06
N ILE A 60 25.61 21.43 6.88
CA ILE A 60 24.76 20.75 7.87
C ILE A 60 25.57 20.43 9.12
N ARG A 61 26.76 19.82 8.99
CA ARG A 61 27.60 19.46 10.15
C ARG A 61 28.06 20.67 10.97
N GLU A 62 28.28 21.81 10.32
CA GLU A 62 28.62 23.06 11.00
C GLU A 62 27.44 23.60 11.81
N ALA A 63 26.22 23.56 11.26
CA ALA A 63 25.02 24.09 11.92
C ALA A 63 24.42 23.12 12.95
N PHE A 64 24.47 21.82 12.68
CA PHE A 64 23.82 20.74 13.42
C PHE A 64 24.77 19.54 13.56
N PRO A 65 25.78 19.60 14.45
CA PRO A 65 26.80 18.55 14.57
C PRO A 65 26.26 17.20 15.06
N ASP A 66 25.10 17.20 15.73
CA ASP A 66 24.45 16.00 16.25
C ASP A 66 23.45 15.37 15.27
N ASP A 67 23.13 16.06 14.17
CA ASP A 67 22.18 15.58 13.18
C ASP A 67 22.81 14.53 12.26
N LEU A 68 22.00 13.53 11.92
CA LEU A 68 22.40 12.48 10.99
C LEU A 68 22.18 12.96 9.55
N ILE A 69 22.95 12.42 8.61
CA ILE A 69 22.84 12.75 7.19
C ILE A 69 22.79 11.45 6.39
N LEU A 70 21.82 11.37 5.48
CA LEU A 70 21.65 10.33 4.48
C LEU A 70 21.73 10.98 3.10
N GLY A 71 22.78 10.68 2.35
CA GLY A 71 22.99 11.16 0.98
C GLY A 71 23.04 10.02 -0.03
N GLU A 72 22.93 10.34 -1.32
CA GLU A 72 23.06 9.37 -2.43
C GLU A 72 24.44 8.67 -2.41
N GLU A 73 25.53 9.39 -2.12
CA GLU A 73 26.89 8.84 -2.14
C GLU A 73 27.41 8.46 -0.73
N SER A 74 26.59 8.63 0.32
CA SER A 74 26.95 8.35 1.71
C SER A 74 26.58 6.91 2.12
N ALA A 75 27.58 6.07 2.38
CA ALA A 75 27.44 4.60 2.49
C ALA A 75 26.87 4.04 3.81
N SER A 76 26.58 4.85 4.84
CA SER A 76 26.19 4.34 6.16
C SER A 76 24.72 4.58 6.49
N GLN A 77 24.00 3.53 6.88
CA GLN A 77 22.64 3.60 7.39
C GLN A 77 22.62 4.12 8.84
N PRO A 78 22.03 5.30 9.13
CA PRO A 78 21.84 5.73 10.50
C PRO A 78 20.91 4.81 11.29
N ALA A 79 21.28 4.50 12.54
CA ALA A 79 20.52 3.62 13.43
C ALA A 79 19.21 4.24 13.95
N SER A 80 19.03 5.56 13.78
CA SER A 80 17.84 6.30 14.19
C SER A 80 17.48 7.36 13.15
N ALA A 81 16.21 7.80 13.19
CA ALA A 81 15.74 8.96 12.44
C ALA A 81 15.26 10.05 13.42
N GLU A 82 15.98 10.24 14.53
CA GLU A 82 15.61 11.24 15.54
C GLU A 82 15.73 12.66 15.00
N SER A 83 16.84 12.95 14.31
CA SER A 83 17.05 14.15 13.50
C SER A 83 17.94 13.76 12.30
N LEU A 84 17.38 13.75 11.10
CA LEU A 84 18.00 13.18 9.91
C LEU A 84 17.76 14.08 8.68
N TRP A 85 18.86 14.55 8.08
CA TRP A 85 18.85 15.19 6.77
C TRP A 85 18.94 14.13 5.68
N VAL A 86 18.07 14.23 4.68
CA VAL A 86 18.05 13.34 3.52
C VAL A 86 18.30 14.18 2.28
N VAL A 87 19.38 13.90 1.56
CA VAL A 87 19.95 14.79 0.55
C VAL A 87 20.17 14.07 -0.78
N ASP A 88 19.64 14.65 -1.85
CA ASP A 88 20.07 14.40 -3.22
C ASP A 88 20.75 15.67 -3.76
N PRO A 89 22.08 15.63 -3.99
CA PRO A 89 22.80 16.79 -4.47
C PRO A 89 22.41 17.20 -5.90
N ILE A 90 22.05 16.24 -6.78
CA ILE A 90 21.64 16.49 -8.17
C ILE A 90 20.65 15.40 -8.63
N ASP A 91 19.35 15.59 -8.33
CA ASP A 91 18.28 14.78 -8.93
C ASP A 91 18.16 15.16 -10.41
N GLY A 92 18.13 14.14 -11.28
CA GLY A 92 18.21 14.31 -12.72
C GLY A 92 19.64 14.31 -13.27
N THR A 93 20.55 13.62 -12.60
CA THR A 93 21.96 13.36 -12.96
C THR A 93 22.13 13.01 -14.46
N ALA A 94 21.23 12.20 -15.02
CA ALA A 94 21.26 11.83 -16.45
C ALA A 94 20.93 13.00 -17.40
N ASN A 95 20.04 13.90 -16.99
CA ASN A 95 19.73 15.14 -17.69
C ASN A 95 20.88 16.14 -17.55
N PHE A 96 21.40 16.29 -16.32
CA PHE A 96 22.54 17.14 -16.01
C PHE A 96 23.75 16.81 -16.90
N ALA A 97 24.16 15.54 -16.93
CA ALA A 97 25.26 15.06 -17.78
C ALA A 97 25.03 15.35 -19.27
N ARG A 98 23.78 15.30 -19.73
CA ARG A 98 23.39 15.58 -21.13
C ARG A 98 23.15 17.04 -21.44
N GLY A 99 23.08 17.93 -20.44
CA GLY A 99 22.81 19.34 -20.67
C GLY A 99 21.36 19.69 -20.81
N ILE A 100 20.50 18.76 -20.43
CA ILE A 100 19.07 19.00 -20.39
C ILE A 100 18.85 19.75 -19.07
N ALA A 101 18.38 20.99 -19.17
CA ALA A 101 18.25 21.91 -18.06
C ALA A 101 17.00 21.59 -17.19
N HIS A 102 16.96 20.34 -16.72
CA HIS A 102 15.89 19.75 -15.93
C HIS A 102 16.49 18.83 -14.87
N PHE A 103 17.01 19.46 -13.82
CA PHE A 103 17.62 18.85 -12.64
C PHE A 103 17.37 19.77 -11.43
N CYS A 104 17.57 19.25 -10.22
CA CYS A 104 17.42 20.04 -9.01
C CYS A 104 18.29 19.51 -7.86
N VAL A 105 18.40 20.31 -6.79
CA VAL A 105 18.84 19.82 -5.48
C VAL A 105 17.58 19.48 -4.68
N CYS A 106 17.57 18.34 -4.00
CA CYS A 106 16.44 17.90 -3.17
C CYS A 106 16.93 17.61 -1.75
N ILE A 107 16.31 18.27 -0.76
CA ILE A 107 16.68 18.07 0.65
C ILE A 107 15.41 17.95 1.49
N ALA A 108 15.35 16.91 2.31
CA ALA A 108 14.33 16.73 3.33
C ALA A 108 14.98 16.70 4.72
N TRP A 109 14.24 17.12 5.74
CA TRP A 109 14.62 16.91 7.13
C TRP A 109 13.53 16.12 7.85
N VAL A 110 13.96 15.04 8.48
CA VAL A 110 13.15 14.04 9.16
C VAL A 110 13.42 14.14 10.65
N CYS A 111 12.36 14.33 11.43
CA CYS A 111 12.43 14.37 12.89
C CYS A 111 11.56 13.26 13.45
N ARG A 112 12.17 12.41 14.29
CA ARG A 112 11.52 11.24 14.90
C ARG A 112 10.78 10.37 13.88
N GLY A 113 11.44 10.11 12.75
CA GLY A 113 10.93 9.32 11.65
C GLY A 113 9.96 10.04 10.71
N VAL A 114 9.52 11.26 11.03
CA VAL A 114 8.57 11.99 10.18
C VAL A 114 9.25 13.10 9.39
N THR A 115 9.00 13.18 8.09
CA THR A 115 9.42 14.31 7.25
C THR A 115 8.70 15.59 7.68
N GLU A 116 9.41 16.48 8.37
CA GLU A 116 8.87 17.73 8.90
C GLU A 116 9.12 18.91 7.94
N LEU A 117 10.24 18.88 7.23
CA LEU A 117 10.64 19.91 6.26
C LEU A 117 11.08 19.26 4.94
N GLY A 118 10.83 19.94 3.83
CA GLY A 118 11.30 19.54 2.51
C GLY A 118 11.54 20.75 1.63
N ALA A 119 12.61 20.72 0.83
CA ALA A 119 12.87 21.72 -0.19
C ALA A 119 13.41 21.08 -1.46
N ILE A 120 13.01 21.63 -2.60
CA ILE A 120 13.48 21.26 -3.93
C ILE A 120 13.85 22.55 -4.64
N TYR A 121 15.06 22.66 -5.15
CA TYR A 121 15.51 23.86 -5.85
C TYR A 121 15.98 23.54 -7.26
N ASN A 122 15.24 24.06 -8.26
CA ASN A 122 15.69 24.09 -9.64
C ASN A 122 16.50 25.37 -9.86
N PRO A 123 17.84 25.30 -9.97
CA PRO A 123 18.65 26.51 -10.08
C PRO A 123 18.60 27.13 -11.47
N VAL A 124 18.21 26.37 -12.51
CA VAL A 124 18.08 26.88 -13.87
C VAL A 124 16.89 27.83 -13.98
N SER A 125 15.74 27.42 -13.45
CA SER A 125 14.52 28.24 -13.45
C SER A 125 14.38 29.13 -12.21
N GLN A 126 15.30 29.03 -11.26
CA GLN A 126 15.25 29.71 -9.96
C GLN A 126 13.94 29.43 -9.21
N GLU A 127 13.50 28.16 -9.23
CA GLU A 127 12.28 27.72 -8.56
C GLU A 127 12.64 26.98 -7.28
N LEU A 128 12.44 27.65 -6.15
CA LEU A 128 12.59 27.09 -4.82
C LEU A 128 11.22 26.67 -4.29
N TYR A 129 11.02 25.36 -4.21
CA TYR A 129 9.86 24.74 -3.58
C TYR A 129 10.20 24.42 -2.13
N GLN A 130 9.30 24.74 -1.19
CA GLN A 130 9.49 24.52 0.23
C GLN A 130 8.21 23.99 0.86
N ALA A 131 8.32 23.03 1.77
CA ALA A 131 7.21 22.53 2.55
C ALA A 131 7.57 22.42 4.03
N ARG A 132 6.61 22.78 4.87
CA ARG A 132 6.61 22.50 6.30
C ARG A 132 5.33 21.75 6.65
N ARG A 133 5.48 20.59 7.27
CA ARG A 133 4.38 19.71 7.62
C ARG A 133 3.31 20.43 8.44
N GLY A 134 2.05 20.25 8.06
CA GLY A 134 0.88 20.84 8.69
C GLY A 134 0.83 22.36 8.63
N ARG A 135 1.60 23.00 7.74
CA ARG A 135 1.74 24.46 7.67
C ARG A 135 1.60 24.97 6.24
N TYR A 136 2.52 24.60 5.35
CA TYR A 136 2.55 25.18 4.02
C TYR A 136 3.29 24.32 3.00
N ALA A 137 2.94 24.54 1.73
CA ALA A 137 3.76 24.28 0.55
C ALA A 137 3.89 25.59 -0.25
N LEU A 138 5.11 26.00 -0.57
CA LEU A 138 5.41 27.27 -1.23
C LEU A 138 6.33 27.05 -2.44
N LYS A 139 6.19 27.89 -3.47
CA LYS A 139 7.21 28.13 -4.49
C LYS A 139 7.60 29.61 -4.46
N ASN A 140 8.88 29.90 -4.24
CA ASN A 140 9.40 31.27 -4.15
C ASN A 140 8.58 32.14 -3.18
N GLY A 141 8.16 31.55 -2.06
CA GLY A 141 7.34 32.21 -1.03
C GLY A 141 5.84 32.30 -1.33
N GLN A 142 5.37 31.81 -2.48
CA GLN A 142 3.95 31.80 -2.87
C GLN A 142 3.31 30.43 -2.63
N PRO A 143 2.09 30.34 -2.04
CA PRO A 143 1.41 29.06 -1.81
C PRO A 143 1.22 28.22 -3.06
N LEU A 144 1.42 26.90 -2.90
CA LEU A 144 1.15 25.89 -3.92
C LEU A 144 -0.22 25.27 -3.73
N ARG A 145 -0.78 24.73 -4.82
CA ARG A 145 -2.01 23.94 -4.79
C ARG A 145 -2.03 22.96 -5.96
N CYS A 146 -2.28 21.68 -5.67
CA CYS A 146 -2.50 20.68 -6.71
C CYS A 146 -3.74 21.02 -7.57
N THR A 147 -3.79 20.48 -8.78
CA THR A 147 -4.96 20.66 -9.66
C THR A 147 -6.22 20.06 -9.04
N ALA A 148 -7.39 20.62 -9.39
CA ALA A 148 -8.70 20.10 -8.99
C ALA A 148 -9.28 19.14 -10.05
N ILE A 149 -8.44 18.55 -10.90
CA ILE A 149 -8.86 17.66 -11.97
C ILE A 149 -9.57 16.42 -11.41
N THR A 150 -10.67 16.03 -12.05
CA THR A 150 -11.46 14.84 -11.68
C THR A 150 -11.57 13.82 -12.81
N ASP A 151 -11.17 14.20 -14.03
CA ASP A 151 -11.24 13.36 -15.23
C ASP A 151 -9.83 12.86 -15.61
N PRO A 152 -9.52 11.57 -15.41
CA PRO A 152 -8.23 10.99 -15.78
C PRO A 152 -7.88 11.14 -17.27
N GLN A 153 -8.88 11.28 -18.16
CA GLN A 153 -8.63 11.43 -19.60
C GLN A 153 -7.98 12.77 -19.98
N ARG A 154 -8.00 13.73 -19.06
CA ARG A 154 -7.37 15.05 -19.24
C ARG A 154 -6.07 15.19 -18.44
N ALA A 155 -5.69 14.15 -17.72
CA ALA A 155 -4.56 14.19 -16.81
C ALA A 155 -3.23 14.11 -17.56
N ALA A 156 -2.27 14.95 -17.18
CA ALA A 156 -0.87 14.83 -17.55
C ALA A 156 -0.11 14.15 -16.40
N VAL A 157 0.39 12.93 -16.65
CA VAL A 157 1.05 12.09 -15.65
C VAL A 157 2.46 11.78 -16.08
N GLU A 158 3.42 11.99 -15.18
CA GLU A 158 4.79 11.58 -15.40
C GLU A 158 5.05 10.19 -14.79
N LEU A 159 5.70 9.32 -15.58
CA LEU A 159 6.05 7.97 -15.19
C LEU A 159 7.58 7.82 -15.11
N GLY A 160 8.09 7.71 -13.88
CA GLY A 160 9.50 7.48 -13.57
C GLY A 160 9.95 6.05 -13.91
N TRP A 161 11.25 5.88 -14.10
CA TRP A 161 11.87 4.63 -14.53
C TRP A 161 12.86 4.12 -13.48
N SER A 162 12.61 2.90 -13.01
CA SER A 162 13.51 2.21 -12.09
C SER A 162 13.96 0.87 -12.67
N ALA A 163 15.27 0.62 -12.64
CA ALA A 163 15.85 -0.67 -13.02
C ALA A 163 15.61 -1.78 -11.97
N ARG A 164 15.07 -1.44 -10.78
CA ARG A 164 14.76 -2.42 -9.71
C ARG A 164 13.50 -3.23 -9.98
N HIS A 165 12.76 -2.92 -11.04
CA HIS A 165 11.57 -3.66 -11.47
C HIS A 165 11.71 -4.15 -12.91
N SER A 166 10.91 -5.16 -13.27
CA SER A 166 10.90 -5.69 -14.63
C SER A 166 10.41 -4.63 -15.62
N GLN A 167 11.00 -4.62 -16.83
CA GLN A 167 10.54 -3.76 -17.92
C GLN A 167 9.05 -3.99 -18.21
N ARG A 168 8.60 -5.25 -18.08
CA ARG A 168 7.19 -5.62 -18.23
C ARG A 168 6.30 -4.85 -17.26
N ARG A 169 6.68 -4.76 -15.99
CA ARG A 169 5.91 -4.01 -14.98
C ARG A 169 5.77 -2.53 -15.35
N TYR A 170 6.84 -1.91 -15.83
CA TYR A 170 6.80 -0.52 -16.29
C TYR A 170 5.83 -0.35 -17.48
N LEU A 171 5.92 -1.24 -18.48
CA LEU A 171 5.04 -1.21 -19.66
C LEU A 171 3.57 -1.45 -19.30
N ASP A 172 3.28 -2.34 -18.34
CA ASP A 172 1.91 -2.62 -17.89
C ASP A 172 1.27 -1.38 -17.22
N VAL A 173 2.03 -0.65 -16.41
CA VAL A 173 1.54 0.60 -15.79
C VAL A 173 1.37 1.69 -16.83
N MET A 174 2.33 1.85 -17.74
CA MET A 174 2.19 2.79 -18.86
C MET A 174 0.93 2.49 -19.70
N ALA A 175 0.71 1.23 -20.06
CA ALA A 175 -0.49 0.81 -20.80
C ALA A 175 -1.78 1.10 -20.02
N SER A 176 -1.78 0.87 -18.70
CA SER A 176 -2.93 1.17 -17.83
C SER A 176 -3.24 2.66 -17.77
N LEU A 177 -2.22 3.53 -17.70
CA LEU A 177 -2.39 4.98 -17.74
C LEU A 177 -2.93 5.47 -19.09
N LEU A 178 -2.38 4.95 -20.19
CA LEU A 178 -2.87 5.27 -21.54
C LEU A 178 -4.32 4.79 -21.75
N THR A 179 -4.68 3.64 -21.18
CA THR A 179 -6.06 3.12 -21.23
C THR A 179 -7.05 4.01 -20.45
N LEU A 180 -6.59 4.67 -19.38
CA LEU A 180 -7.38 5.71 -18.69
C LEU A 180 -7.53 7.01 -19.49
N GLY A 181 -6.82 7.16 -20.60
CA GLY A 181 -6.76 8.37 -21.41
C GLY A 181 -5.77 9.42 -20.90
N ALA A 182 -4.94 9.10 -19.90
CA ALA A 182 -3.95 10.05 -19.39
C ALA A 182 -2.82 10.25 -20.42
N SER A 183 -2.34 11.49 -20.53
CA SER A 183 -1.11 11.82 -21.24
C SER A 183 0.09 11.41 -20.40
N VAL A 184 0.87 10.44 -20.87
CA VAL A 184 2.04 9.94 -20.14
C VAL A 184 3.31 10.60 -20.67
N ARG A 185 4.12 11.15 -19.77
CA ARG A 185 5.42 11.75 -20.06
C ARG A 185 6.54 11.19 -19.17
N ARG A 186 7.78 11.52 -19.51
CA ARG A 186 8.97 11.24 -18.70
C ARG A 186 9.93 12.43 -18.78
N GLY A 187 10.22 13.05 -17.64
CA GLY A 187 11.07 14.23 -17.50
C GLY A 187 12.49 13.89 -17.03
N GLY A 188 12.64 12.82 -16.25
CA GLY A 188 13.96 12.31 -15.84
C GLY A 188 14.55 13.00 -14.62
N SER A 189 13.74 13.70 -13.83
CA SER A 189 14.04 14.21 -12.49
C SER A 189 12.79 13.98 -11.62
N GLY A 190 12.87 13.04 -10.69
CA GLY A 190 11.72 12.59 -9.91
C GLY A 190 11.28 13.64 -8.89
N ALA A 191 12.23 14.34 -8.28
CA ALA A 191 11.93 15.41 -7.34
C ALA A 191 11.24 16.59 -8.03
N LEU A 192 11.69 17.00 -9.23
CA LEU A 192 10.98 18.03 -10.01
C LEU A 192 9.58 17.58 -10.44
N ALA A 193 9.40 16.32 -10.81
CA ALA A 193 8.08 15.80 -11.15
C ALA A 193 7.11 15.90 -9.96
N LEU A 194 7.58 15.57 -8.74
CA LEU A 194 6.81 15.74 -7.51
C LEU A 194 6.50 17.22 -7.21
N ALA A 195 7.47 18.12 -7.36
CA ALA A 195 7.27 19.56 -7.20
C ALA A 195 6.23 20.11 -8.19
N TRP A 196 6.24 19.62 -9.43
CA TRP A 196 5.27 19.99 -10.46
C TRP A 196 3.87 19.47 -10.18
N VAL A 197 3.72 18.31 -9.53
CA VAL A 197 2.41 17.85 -9.02
C VAL A 197 1.92 18.79 -7.92
N ALA A 198 2.79 19.18 -6.97
CA ALA A 198 2.44 20.10 -5.90
C ALA A 198 2.00 21.48 -6.44
N GLU A 199 2.65 21.98 -7.49
CA GLU A 199 2.26 23.23 -8.17
C GLU A 199 0.98 23.09 -9.03
N GLY A 200 0.63 21.87 -9.44
CA GLY A 200 -0.43 21.62 -10.41
C GLY A 200 -0.01 21.87 -11.87
N ARG A 201 1.28 21.76 -12.17
CA ARG A 201 1.82 21.73 -13.55
C ARG A 201 1.57 20.38 -14.23
N THR A 202 1.60 19.32 -13.43
CA THR A 202 1.23 17.96 -13.80
C THR A 202 0.20 17.46 -12.80
N ASP A 203 -0.60 16.48 -13.22
CA ASP A 203 -1.70 15.95 -12.41
C ASP A 203 -1.27 14.70 -11.62
N GLY A 204 -0.14 14.10 -11.99
CA GLY A 204 0.40 12.95 -11.28
C GLY A 204 1.85 12.63 -11.60
N TYR A 205 2.48 11.95 -10.64
CA TYR A 205 3.76 11.31 -10.75
C TYR A 205 3.68 9.89 -10.17
N ILE A 206 4.22 8.93 -10.91
CA ILE A 206 4.28 7.52 -10.53
C ILE A 206 5.68 6.99 -10.79
N GLU A 207 6.25 6.29 -9.82
CA GLU A 207 7.48 5.52 -10.02
C GLU A 207 7.46 4.26 -9.15
N MET A 208 7.87 3.12 -9.71
CA MET A 208 7.77 1.83 -9.00
C MET A 208 8.74 1.74 -7.83
N HIS A 209 9.85 2.47 -7.88
CA HIS A 209 10.83 2.52 -6.81
C HIS A 209 11.69 3.79 -6.94
N MET A 210 11.73 4.60 -5.88
CA MET A 210 12.63 5.73 -5.69
C MET A 210 13.36 5.60 -4.36
N ASN A 211 14.56 6.16 -4.24
CA ASN A 211 15.20 6.29 -2.93
C ASN A 211 14.56 7.45 -2.16
N ALA A 212 14.80 7.51 -0.86
CA ALA A 212 14.21 8.56 -0.02
C ALA A 212 14.69 9.97 -0.37
N TRP A 213 15.96 10.13 -0.74
CA TRP A 213 16.53 11.41 -1.15
C TRP A 213 15.87 11.96 -2.42
N ASP A 214 15.45 11.09 -3.32
CA ASP A 214 14.75 11.47 -4.55
C ASP A 214 13.30 11.96 -4.29
N CYS A 215 12.66 11.58 -3.17
CA CYS A 215 11.20 11.71 -3.05
C CYS A 215 10.62 12.29 -1.75
N LEU A 216 11.31 12.25 -0.61
CA LEU A 216 10.69 12.65 0.67
C LEU A 216 10.24 14.11 0.68
N ALA A 217 11.07 15.04 0.19
CA ALA A 217 10.72 16.45 0.11
C ALA A 217 9.53 16.67 -0.83
N GLY A 218 9.52 16.01 -1.98
CA GLY A 218 8.46 16.11 -2.98
C GLY A 218 7.12 15.53 -2.50
N LEU A 219 7.15 14.41 -1.79
CA LEU A 219 5.95 13.80 -1.21
C LEU A 219 5.32 14.69 -0.12
N LEU A 220 6.15 15.35 0.72
CA LEU A 220 5.67 16.35 1.67
C LEU A 220 5.05 17.55 0.96
N LEU A 221 5.72 18.09 -0.07
CA LEU A 221 5.21 19.20 -0.89
C LEU A 221 3.83 18.89 -1.46
N VAL A 222 3.64 17.71 -2.05
CA VAL A 222 2.36 17.31 -2.65
C VAL A 222 1.26 17.22 -1.60
N ARG A 223 1.53 16.67 -0.41
CA ARG A 223 0.53 16.60 0.67
C ARG A 223 0.12 17.98 1.17
N GLU A 224 1.09 18.84 1.44
CA GLU A 224 0.83 20.21 1.93
C GLU A 224 0.16 21.10 0.88
N ALA A 225 0.34 20.79 -0.42
CA ALA A 225 -0.38 21.44 -1.52
C ALA A 225 -1.80 20.88 -1.77
N GLY A 226 -2.28 19.95 -0.95
CA GLY A 226 -3.62 19.35 -1.06
C GLY A 226 -3.72 18.18 -2.05
N GLY A 227 -2.59 17.64 -2.49
CA GLY A 227 -2.49 16.42 -3.28
C GLY A 227 -2.61 15.14 -2.45
N ARG A 228 -2.63 14.01 -3.14
CA ARG A 228 -2.68 12.67 -2.55
C ARG A 228 -1.41 11.90 -2.90
N THR A 229 -0.87 11.17 -1.95
CA THR A 229 0.33 10.38 -2.17
C THR A 229 0.14 8.91 -1.79
N GLY A 230 1.08 8.07 -2.20
CA GLY A 230 1.34 6.78 -1.57
C GLY A 230 1.86 6.91 -0.14
N ILE A 231 2.28 5.79 0.43
CA ILE A 231 2.81 5.73 1.79
C ILE A 231 4.16 6.46 1.85
N ILE A 232 4.28 7.42 2.77
CA ILE A 232 5.58 8.01 3.15
C ILE A 232 6.07 7.20 4.35
N PRO A 233 7.31 6.67 4.34
CA PRO A 233 7.84 5.92 5.47
C PRO A 233 7.98 6.81 6.70
N ASP A 234 7.69 6.27 7.88
CA ASP A 234 7.77 6.94 9.18
C ASP A 234 8.84 6.33 10.11
N SER A 235 9.67 5.43 9.58
CA SER A 235 10.76 4.76 10.29
C SER A 235 12.06 4.88 9.51
N ALA A 236 13.19 4.88 10.22
CA ALA A 236 14.52 4.91 9.60
C ALA A 236 14.67 3.76 8.59
N GLU A 237 14.32 2.53 8.97
CA GLU A 237 14.34 1.35 8.10
C GLU A 237 13.52 1.53 6.82
N GLY A 238 12.32 2.13 6.93
CA GLY A 238 11.47 2.39 5.77
C GLY A 238 12.01 3.48 4.84
N ILE A 239 12.76 4.45 5.37
CA ILE A 239 13.40 5.52 4.59
C ILE A 239 14.54 4.94 3.73
N PHE A 240 15.30 3.94 4.20
CA PHE A 240 16.49 3.45 3.48
C PHE A 240 16.21 2.56 2.28
N ASN A 241 15.14 1.76 2.30
CA ASN A 241 14.93 0.73 1.29
C ASN A 241 14.37 1.27 -0.04
N GLY A 242 14.12 2.58 -0.10
CA GLY A 242 13.33 3.21 -1.13
C GLY A 242 11.89 2.72 -1.14
N LEU A 243 11.05 3.34 -1.95
CA LEU A 243 9.62 3.11 -1.93
C LEU A 243 8.98 3.28 -3.31
N PRO A 244 7.86 2.57 -3.57
CA PRO A 244 6.99 2.94 -4.68
C PRO A 244 6.38 4.31 -4.42
N VAL A 245 6.48 5.20 -5.40
CA VAL A 245 6.01 6.58 -5.32
C VAL A 245 4.76 6.75 -6.17
N LEU A 246 3.74 7.33 -5.55
CA LEU A 246 2.53 7.81 -6.17
C LEU A 246 2.28 9.20 -5.58
N ALA A 247 2.09 10.20 -6.41
CA ALA A 247 1.75 11.57 -6.00
C ALA A 247 0.84 12.17 -7.07
N VAL A 248 -0.38 12.56 -6.71
CA VAL A 248 -1.45 12.81 -7.67
C VAL A 248 -2.42 13.85 -7.17
N ALA A 249 -3.06 14.55 -8.11
CA ALA A 249 -4.19 15.42 -7.81
C ALA A 249 -5.34 14.62 -7.15
N PRO A 250 -6.05 15.20 -6.17
CA PRO A 250 -7.00 14.47 -5.33
C PRO A 250 -8.17 13.86 -6.10
N GLY A 251 -8.68 14.53 -7.14
CA GLY A 251 -9.86 14.08 -7.88
C GLY A 251 -9.61 12.85 -8.76
N ILE A 252 -8.35 12.52 -9.07
CA ILE A 252 -7.98 11.35 -9.89
C ILE A 252 -7.23 10.28 -9.07
N ALA A 253 -6.98 10.52 -7.78
CA ALA A 253 -6.06 9.71 -6.98
C ALA A 253 -6.38 8.21 -6.98
N VAL A 254 -7.65 7.84 -6.85
CA VAL A 254 -8.08 6.43 -6.81
C VAL A 254 -7.85 5.73 -8.15
N ALA A 255 -8.11 6.42 -9.27
CA ALA A 255 -7.92 5.84 -10.60
C ALA A 255 -6.43 5.57 -10.86
N LEU A 256 -5.57 6.52 -10.50
CA LEU A 256 -4.12 6.43 -10.73
C LEU A 256 -3.45 5.45 -9.77
N ALA A 257 -3.93 5.34 -8.53
CA ALA A 257 -3.52 4.28 -7.60
C ALA A 257 -3.85 2.88 -8.15
N ARG A 258 -5.05 2.72 -8.72
CA ARG A 258 -5.46 1.45 -9.34
C ARG A 258 -4.61 1.11 -10.57
N ALA A 259 -4.38 2.08 -11.46
CA ALA A 259 -3.59 1.88 -12.67
C ALA A 259 -2.12 1.58 -12.38
N SER A 260 -1.54 2.22 -11.36
CA SER A 260 -0.15 1.97 -10.94
C SER A 260 0.01 0.74 -10.06
N GLY A 261 -1.06 0.28 -9.41
CA GLY A 261 -1.00 -0.73 -8.35
C GLY A 261 -0.29 -0.26 -7.08
N ILE A 262 -0.03 1.03 -6.92
CA ILE A 262 0.59 1.63 -5.73
C ILE A 262 -0.54 2.15 -4.83
N PRO A 263 -0.64 1.71 -3.56
CA PRO A 263 -1.73 2.13 -2.69
C PRO A 263 -1.58 3.60 -2.26
N LEU A 264 -2.71 4.31 -2.14
CA LEU A 264 -2.76 5.63 -1.51
C LEU A 264 -2.52 5.53 -0.01
N ALA A 265 -1.85 6.52 0.56
CA ALA A 265 -1.91 6.76 1.99
C ALA A 265 -3.34 7.14 2.41
N LEU A 266 -3.77 6.61 3.54
CA LEU A 266 -5.03 6.99 4.18
C LEU A 266 -4.87 8.41 4.72
N ASP A 267 -5.87 9.27 4.48
CA ASP A 267 -5.82 10.65 4.97
C ASP A 267 -5.96 10.67 6.49
N ALA A 268 -5.04 11.35 7.18
CA ALA A 268 -5.13 11.62 8.61
C ALA A 268 -6.18 12.71 8.97
N GLN A 269 -7.01 13.14 8.00
CA GLN A 269 -7.96 14.25 8.16
C GLN A 269 -9.38 13.85 7.69
N SER A 270 -9.96 12.82 8.30
CA SER A 270 -11.43 12.67 8.39
C SER A 270 -11.80 11.64 9.47
N SER A 271 -11.64 12.00 10.74
CA SER A 271 -12.47 11.46 11.84
C SER A 271 -12.11 12.12 13.17
N THR A 272 -12.84 13.19 13.53
CA THR A 272 -13.28 13.36 14.90
C THR A 272 -14.29 12.26 15.22
N SER A 273 -13.81 11.10 15.65
CA SER A 273 -14.55 10.05 16.38
C SER A 273 -13.72 8.76 16.40
N ALA A 274 -13.36 8.33 17.61
CA ALA A 274 -12.60 7.13 17.98
C ALA A 274 -11.08 7.22 17.71
N ALA A 275 -10.32 7.22 18.79
CA ALA A 275 -8.86 7.15 18.80
C ALA A 275 -8.37 5.99 17.91
N ALA A 276 -7.66 6.32 16.83
CA ALA A 276 -6.87 5.35 16.09
C ALA A 276 -5.54 5.13 16.82
N GLN A 277 -5.34 3.90 17.30
CA GLN A 277 -4.13 3.44 17.98
C GLN A 277 -2.90 3.41 17.04
N PRO A 278 -1.67 3.41 17.59
CA PRO A 278 -0.40 3.40 16.84
C PRO A 278 -0.25 2.16 15.94
N PRO A 279 0.76 2.07 15.05
CA PRO A 279 0.96 0.88 14.21
C PRO A 279 1.02 -0.38 15.09
N GLY A 280 0.04 -1.25 14.88
CA GLY A 280 -0.18 -2.44 15.70
C GLY A 280 1.02 -3.37 15.65
N VAL A 281 1.43 -3.85 16.83
CA VAL A 281 2.29 -5.01 16.96
C VAL A 281 1.75 -6.11 16.05
N ARG A 282 2.56 -6.57 15.09
CA ARG A 282 2.14 -7.65 14.18
C ARG A 282 2.37 -8.98 14.89
N TYR A 283 1.31 -9.55 15.46
CA TYR A 283 1.41 -10.84 16.16
C TYR A 283 1.51 -11.99 15.14
N PRO A 284 2.64 -12.72 15.09
CA PRO A 284 2.81 -13.85 14.20
C PRO A 284 1.76 -14.91 14.52
N ARG A 285 1.22 -15.56 13.48
CA ARG A 285 0.24 -16.64 13.61
C ARG A 285 0.36 -17.58 12.43
N PRO A 286 -0.10 -18.83 12.57
CA PRO A 286 -0.10 -19.80 11.46
C PRO A 286 -0.88 -19.27 10.26
N ALA A 287 -0.47 -19.63 9.04
CA ALA A 287 -1.17 -19.22 7.82
C ALA A 287 -2.57 -19.84 7.71
N ILE A 288 -2.75 -21.04 8.27
CA ILE A 288 -4.01 -21.75 8.47
C ILE A 288 -4.08 -22.20 9.94
N SER A 289 -5.25 -22.07 10.57
CA SER A 289 -5.49 -22.51 11.94
C SER A 289 -6.73 -23.39 12.03
N LEU A 290 -6.60 -24.54 12.70
CA LEU A 290 -7.71 -25.43 13.04
C LEU A 290 -8.57 -24.79 14.12
N ILE A 291 -9.80 -24.43 13.77
CA ILE A 291 -10.76 -23.82 14.68
C ILE A 291 -11.54 -24.90 15.43
N GLU A 292 -12.17 -25.81 14.70
CA GLU A 292 -12.90 -26.95 15.27
C GLU A 292 -12.48 -28.24 14.61
N GLU A 293 -12.23 -29.24 15.44
CA GLU A 293 -11.97 -30.62 15.02
C GLU A 293 -13.27 -31.41 15.11
N ASP A 294 -13.53 -32.25 14.10
CA ASP A 294 -14.72 -33.09 14.00
C ASP A 294 -16.01 -32.36 14.41
N PHE A 295 -16.30 -31.26 13.71
CA PHE A 295 -17.39 -30.36 14.06
C PHE A 295 -18.73 -31.13 14.11
N PRO A 296 -19.44 -31.12 15.26
CA PRO A 296 -20.58 -32.00 15.51
C PRO A 296 -21.67 -31.91 14.46
N GLY A 297 -22.20 -33.06 14.03
CA GLY A 297 -23.25 -33.13 13.01
C GLY A 297 -22.73 -32.96 11.57
N TRP A 298 -21.48 -32.53 11.38
CA TRP A 298 -20.90 -32.25 10.07
C TRP A 298 -19.78 -33.22 9.69
N GLY A 299 -19.05 -33.76 10.68
CA GLY A 299 -18.01 -34.77 10.49
C GLY A 299 -16.81 -34.22 9.71
N MET A 300 -16.34 -33.03 10.07
CA MET A 300 -15.23 -32.36 9.41
C MET A 300 -14.52 -31.35 10.29
N ASN A 301 -13.30 -30.98 9.91
CA ASN A 301 -12.56 -29.91 10.56
C ASN A 301 -12.87 -28.55 9.89
N ILE A 302 -13.01 -27.52 10.72
CA ILE A 302 -13.18 -26.12 10.30
C ILE A 302 -11.87 -25.38 10.48
N TYR A 303 -11.38 -24.76 9.42
CA TYR A 303 -10.16 -23.97 9.42
C TYR A 303 -10.42 -22.51 9.05
N ILE A 304 -9.57 -21.61 9.58
CA ILE A 304 -9.47 -20.24 9.10
C ILE A 304 -8.05 -19.96 8.64
N GLY A 305 -7.92 -19.26 7.51
CA GLY A 305 -6.62 -18.89 6.95
C GLY A 305 -6.54 -17.45 6.46
N ASP A 306 -5.31 -16.99 6.24
CA ASP A 306 -5.00 -15.74 5.55
C ASP A 306 -4.75 -15.97 4.05
N SER A 307 -4.38 -14.91 3.32
CA SER A 307 -4.11 -15.00 1.88
C SER A 307 -2.93 -15.89 1.52
N CYS A 308 -1.92 -16.02 2.39
CA CYS A 308 -0.77 -16.88 2.14
C CYS A 308 -1.16 -18.35 2.33
N GLY A 309 -1.83 -18.65 3.44
CA GLY A 309 -2.23 -20.02 3.77
C GLY A 309 -3.22 -20.59 2.76
N VAL A 310 -4.23 -19.80 2.37
CA VAL A 310 -5.17 -20.25 1.35
C VAL A 310 -4.47 -20.49 0.02
N SER A 311 -3.46 -19.70 -0.38
CA SER A 311 -2.80 -19.85 -1.70
C SER A 311 -1.80 -21.01 -1.80
N ASP A 312 -1.55 -21.72 -0.71
CA ASP A 312 -0.56 -22.81 -0.65
C ASP A 312 -1.23 -24.18 -0.86
N THR A 313 -1.13 -24.73 -2.08
CA THR A 313 -1.70 -26.05 -2.43
C THR A 313 -1.19 -27.18 -1.53
N ALA A 314 0.07 -27.12 -1.08
CA ALA A 314 0.68 -28.17 -0.28
C ALA A 314 0.08 -28.15 1.13
N LEU A 315 -0.05 -26.96 1.71
CA LEU A 315 -0.67 -26.77 3.02
C LEU A 315 -2.16 -27.15 3.01
N LEU A 316 -2.87 -26.85 1.93
CA LEU A 316 -4.25 -27.32 1.76
C LEU A 316 -4.35 -28.85 1.71
N ALA A 317 -3.42 -29.50 1.01
CA ALA A 317 -3.37 -30.96 0.93
C ALA A 317 -3.05 -31.60 2.28
N GLU A 318 -2.09 -31.03 3.03
CA GLU A 318 -1.72 -31.47 4.38
C GLU A 318 -2.92 -31.51 5.34
N HIS A 319 -3.76 -30.49 5.29
CA HIS A 319 -4.95 -30.39 6.15
C HIS A 319 -6.21 -31.03 5.55
N ASP A 320 -6.07 -31.79 4.46
CA ASP A 320 -7.18 -32.42 3.75
C ASP A 320 -8.27 -31.43 3.29
N ILE A 321 -7.91 -30.16 3.01
CA ILE A 321 -8.88 -29.13 2.60
C ILE A 321 -9.48 -29.49 1.23
N GLY A 322 -10.80 -29.62 1.18
CA GLY A 322 -11.56 -29.86 -0.05
C GLY A 322 -12.50 -28.71 -0.43
N ILE A 323 -12.80 -27.82 0.52
CA ILE A 323 -13.72 -26.69 0.34
C ILE A 323 -13.03 -25.41 0.82
N VAL A 324 -13.09 -24.36 0.01
CA VAL A 324 -12.59 -23.02 0.37
C VAL A 324 -13.72 -22.00 0.20
N ILE A 325 -13.94 -21.18 1.23
CA ILE A 325 -14.83 -20.01 1.16
C ILE A 325 -14.01 -18.75 1.37
N ASN A 326 -13.84 -17.98 0.29
CA ASN A 326 -13.11 -16.73 0.33
C ASN A 326 -14.05 -15.56 0.61
N CYS A 327 -13.87 -14.98 1.79
CA CYS A 327 -14.70 -13.89 2.30
C CYS A 327 -14.25 -12.48 1.85
N ALA A 328 -13.23 -12.36 0.99
CA ALA A 328 -12.65 -11.06 0.61
C ALA A 328 -13.03 -10.63 -0.81
N VAL A 329 -13.56 -9.41 -0.98
CA VAL A 329 -13.96 -8.86 -2.30
C VAL A 329 -12.81 -8.89 -3.31
N ASN A 330 -11.68 -8.23 -3.01
CA ASN A 330 -10.53 -8.07 -3.92
C ASN A 330 -9.37 -9.02 -3.61
N LEU A 331 -9.68 -10.31 -3.48
CA LEU A 331 -8.70 -11.38 -3.36
C LEU A 331 -9.20 -12.56 -4.18
N ASP A 332 -8.65 -12.76 -5.37
CA ASP A 332 -8.96 -13.90 -6.22
C ASP A 332 -7.76 -14.84 -6.24
N ILE A 333 -8.05 -16.14 -6.20
CA ILE A 333 -7.04 -17.18 -6.12
C ILE A 333 -7.30 -18.12 -7.30
N ASP A 334 -6.37 -18.12 -8.24
CA ASP A 334 -6.43 -19.00 -9.39
C ASP A 334 -5.89 -20.38 -9.00
N TRP A 335 -6.73 -21.39 -9.15
CA TRP A 335 -6.47 -22.77 -8.76
C TRP A 335 -6.40 -23.72 -9.96
N VAL A 336 -6.37 -23.22 -11.18
CA VAL A 336 -6.48 -24.05 -12.37
C VAL A 336 -5.25 -24.95 -12.52
N ILE A 337 -5.42 -26.25 -12.23
CA ILE A 337 -4.38 -27.29 -12.40
C ILE A 337 -4.64 -28.09 -13.68
N LEU A 338 -5.90 -28.20 -14.09
CA LEU A 338 -6.32 -28.85 -15.33
C LEU A 338 -6.98 -27.80 -16.24
N PRO A 339 -6.19 -27.03 -17.02
CA PRO A 339 -6.73 -26.02 -17.92
C PRO A 339 -7.58 -26.68 -19.01
N GLU A 340 -8.68 -26.03 -19.38
CA GLU A 340 -9.38 -26.38 -20.62
C GLU A 340 -8.55 -25.94 -21.83
N ALA A 341 -8.65 -26.68 -22.95
CA ALA A 341 -7.83 -26.44 -24.13
C ALA A 341 -7.99 -24.99 -24.63
N ALA A 342 -6.85 -24.37 -24.96
CA ALA A 342 -6.71 -22.93 -25.16
C ALA A 342 -7.82 -22.31 -26.03
N THR A 343 -8.63 -21.47 -25.38
CA THR A 343 -9.45 -20.48 -26.06
C THR A 343 -8.59 -19.23 -26.32
N ALA A 344 -9.09 -18.33 -27.18
CA ALA A 344 -8.34 -17.21 -27.75
C ALA A 344 -7.48 -16.41 -26.74
N ALA A 345 -6.38 -15.81 -27.22
CA ALA A 345 -5.33 -15.16 -26.41
C ALA A 345 -5.78 -14.03 -25.45
N HIS A 346 -7.03 -13.57 -25.52
CA HIS A 346 -7.60 -12.58 -24.60
C HIS A 346 -8.32 -13.21 -23.39
N LEU A 347 -8.42 -14.54 -23.33
CA LEU A 347 -9.12 -15.26 -22.27
C LEU A 347 -8.13 -15.71 -21.20
N LEU A 348 -8.53 -15.53 -19.94
CA LEU A 348 -7.80 -16.06 -18.80
C LEU A 348 -7.92 -17.58 -18.77
N CYS A 349 -6.90 -18.23 -18.19
CA CYS A 349 -6.92 -19.66 -17.94
C CYS A 349 -8.15 -20.01 -17.08
N HIS A 350 -8.91 -21.03 -17.49
CA HIS A 350 -10.00 -21.59 -16.71
C HIS A 350 -9.94 -23.11 -16.77
N GLY A 351 -10.46 -23.76 -15.74
CA GLY A 351 -10.42 -25.21 -15.64
C GLY A 351 -10.66 -25.71 -14.22
N ALA A 352 -10.40 -26.99 -14.00
CA ALA A 352 -10.64 -27.61 -12.71
C ALA A 352 -9.47 -27.35 -11.74
N GLY A 353 -9.81 -26.98 -10.51
CA GLY A 353 -8.87 -26.84 -9.39
C GLY A 353 -8.97 -27.97 -8.36
N PRO A 354 -8.05 -28.02 -7.38
CA PRO A 354 -7.94 -29.08 -6.39
C PRO A 354 -8.95 -28.97 -5.25
N VAL A 355 -9.69 -27.85 -5.16
CA VAL A 355 -10.71 -27.58 -4.14
C VAL A 355 -12.00 -27.07 -4.77
N ARG A 356 -13.12 -27.22 -4.06
CA ARG A 356 -14.36 -26.51 -4.36
C ARG A 356 -14.28 -25.11 -3.78
N TYR A 357 -14.22 -24.11 -4.65
CA TYR A 357 -13.99 -22.72 -4.27
C TYR A 357 -15.26 -21.90 -4.37
N TYR A 358 -15.60 -21.20 -3.29
CA TYR A 358 -16.74 -20.31 -3.19
C TYR A 358 -16.28 -18.92 -2.78
N LYS A 359 -17.01 -17.89 -3.22
CA LYS A 359 -16.67 -16.49 -2.96
C LYS A 359 -17.84 -15.80 -2.27
N LEU A 360 -17.55 -15.19 -1.12
CA LEU A 360 -18.44 -14.32 -0.38
C LEU A 360 -17.76 -12.96 -0.21
N GLY A 361 -17.95 -12.03 -1.14
CA GLY A 361 -17.23 -10.76 -1.11
C GLY A 361 -17.68 -9.84 0.03
N LEU A 362 -17.05 -9.91 1.20
CA LEU A 362 -17.31 -9.00 2.33
C LEU A 362 -16.24 -7.90 2.45
N VAL A 363 -16.67 -6.71 2.92
CA VAL A 363 -15.81 -5.57 3.25
C VAL A 363 -15.66 -5.39 4.76
N ASP A 364 -14.52 -4.86 5.18
CA ASP A 364 -14.23 -4.54 6.58
C ASP A 364 -14.67 -3.09 6.89
N GLY A 365 -15.96 -2.88 7.18
CA GLY A 365 -16.52 -1.57 7.49
C GLY A 365 -18.04 -1.53 7.33
N GLU A 366 -18.60 -0.33 7.27
CA GLU A 366 -19.99 -0.11 6.84
C GLU A 366 -20.06 -0.25 5.31
N GLY A 367 -21.02 -1.01 4.80
CA GLY A 367 -21.21 -1.18 3.36
C GLY A 367 -21.57 -2.59 2.88
N ASN A 368 -21.48 -3.61 3.74
CA ASN A 368 -22.10 -4.91 3.43
C ASN A 368 -23.62 -4.76 3.56
N ALA A 369 -24.37 -5.31 2.60
CA ALA A 369 -25.82 -5.40 2.76
C ALA A 369 -26.17 -6.35 3.92
N PRO A 370 -27.29 -6.11 4.64
CA PRO A 370 -27.70 -6.92 5.78
C PRO A 370 -27.82 -8.43 5.49
N GLU A 371 -28.12 -8.79 4.26
CA GLU A 371 -28.30 -10.16 3.77
C GLU A 371 -26.98 -10.90 3.60
N MET A 372 -25.86 -10.19 3.40
CA MET A 372 -24.64 -10.82 2.87
C MET A 372 -24.06 -11.88 3.79
N LEU A 373 -24.04 -11.63 5.10
CA LEU A 373 -23.46 -12.61 6.03
C LEU A 373 -24.39 -13.80 6.25
N HIS A 374 -25.71 -13.58 6.22
CA HIS A 374 -26.72 -14.66 6.24
C HIS A 374 -26.65 -15.53 4.98
N ALA A 375 -26.48 -14.92 3.80
CA ALA A 375 -26.18 -15.64 2.56
C ALA A 375 -24.86 -16.42 2.66
N GLY A 376 -23.85 -15.86 3.34
CA GLY A 376 -22.60 -16.53 3.66
C GLY A 376 -22.79 -17.80 4.49
N TYR A 377 -23.61 -17.72 5.54
CA TYR A 377 -23.98 -18.87 6.36
C TYR A 377 -24.63 -19.97 5.51
N HIS A 378 -25.64 -19.62 4.70
CA HIS A 378 -26.28 -20.60 3.82
C HIS A 378 -25.34 -21.14 2.74
N LEU A 379 -24.42 -20.34 2.22
CA LEU A 379 -23.39 -20.77 1.28
C LEU A 379 -22.48 -21.83 1.92
N MET A 380 -22.02 -21.58 3.15
CA MET A 380 -21.20 -22.52 3.91
C MET A 380 -21.95 -23.82 4.18
N ARG A 381 -23.17 -23.72 4.74
CA ARG A 381 -24.04 -24.87 4.99
C ARG A 381 -24.30 -25.69 3.72
N SER A 382 -24.63 -25.01 2.62
CA SER A 382 -24.91 -25.66 1.33
C SER A 382 -23.68 -26.31 0.73
N ALA A 383 -22.49 -25.70 0.81
CA ALA A 383 -21.24 -26.29 0.33
C ALA A 383 -20.92 -27.61 1.04
N LEU A 384 -21.26 -27.70 2.34
CA LEU A 384 -21.06 -28.88 3.17
C LEU A 384 -22.08 -29.99 2.91
N LEU A 385 -23.34 -29.63 2.62
CA LEU A 385 -24.43 -30.56 2.28
C LEU A 385 -24.40 -31.01 0.81
N GLN A 386 -23.72 -30.24 -0.06
CA GLN A 386 -23.73 -30.48 -1.50
C GLN A 386 -23.14 -31.87 -1.83
N GLN A 387 -23.97 -32.69 -2.50
CA GLN A 387 -23.56 -33.97 -3.06
C GLN A 387 -23.14 -33.80 -4.51
N ILE A 388 -21.91 -34.18 -4.83
CA ILE A 388 -21.37 -34.10 -6.19
C ILE A 388 -21.74 -35.38 -6.95
N PRO A 389 -22.47 -35.30 -8.07
CA PRO A 389 -22.87 -36.49 -8.82
C PRO A 389 -21.66 -37.14 -9.50
N ASN A 390 -21.74 -38.46 -9.69
CA ASN A 390 -20.71 -39.22 -10.41
C ASN A 390 -20.77 -38.93 -11.93
N LYS A 391 -20.28 -37.77 -12.35
CA LYS A 391 -20.15 -37.37 -13.77
C LYS A 391 -18.73 -36.89 -14.07
N ALA A 392 -18.27 -37.08 -15.31
CA ALA A 392 -16.91 -36.73 -15.72
C ALA A 392 -16.61 -35.22 -15.68
N SER A 393 -17.64 -34.37 -15.82
CA SER A 393 -17.52 -32.91 -15.71
C SER A 393 -17.21 -32.46 -14.28
N TYR A 394 -17.59 -33.22 -13.26
CA TYR A 394 -17.26 -32.94 -11.86
C TYR A 394 -16.02 -33.73 -11.44
N ARG A 395 -14.85 -33.16 -11.77
CA ARG A 395 -13.54 -33.79 -11.60
C ARG A 395 -13.09 -33.83 -10.14
N ASN A 396 -13.41 -32.79 -9.37
CA ASN A 396 -13.14 -32.77 -7.93
C ASN A 396 -14.40 -33.12 -7.14
N ARG A 397 -14.34 -34.25 -6.46
CA ARG A 397 -15.45 -34.81 -5.66
C ARG A 397 -15.08 -34.93 -4.18
N LYS A 398 -13.86 -34.52 -3.83
CA LYS A 398 -13.37 -34.59 -2.46
C LYS A 398 -14.21 -33.65 -1.61
N ARG A 399 -14.83 -34.19 -0.55
CA ARG A 399 -15.49 -33.37 0.46
C ARG A 399 -14.43 -32.61 1.25
N GLY A 400 -13.50 -33.36 1.86
CA GLY A 400 -12.40 -32.82 2.67
C GLY A 400 -12.89 -31.93 3.81
N ASN A 401 -11.93 -31.23 4.41
CA ASN A 401 -12.17 -30.20 5.40
C ASN A 401 -12.49 -28.84 4.74
N ILE A 402 -13.06 -27.91 5.52
CA ILE A 402 -13.36 -26.55 5.06
C ILE A 402 -12.35 -25.54 5.56
N LEU A 403 -11.94 -24.64 4.66
CA LEU A 403 -11.16 -23.45 4.98
C LEU A 403 -11.99 -22.21 4.64
N VAL A 404 -12.17 -21.33 5.63
CA VAL A 404 -12.75 -20.01 5.41
C VAL A 404 -11.65 -18.97 5.53
N ASN A 405 -11.42 -18.19 4.48
CA ASN A 405 -10.32 -17.23 4.45
C ASN A 405 -10.80 -15.80 4.21
N CYS A 406 -9.97 -14.85 4.63
CA CYS A 406 -9.97 -13.49 4.10
C CYS A 406 -8.50 -13.04 3.98
N ARG A 407 -8.22 -11.75 3.75
CA ARG A 407 -6.82 -11.30 3.56
C ARG A 407 -5.92 -11.64 4.75
N GLY A 408 -6.36 -11.34 5.97
CA GLY A 408 -5.59 -11.61 7.19
C GLY A 408 -6.15 -12.73 8.08
N GLY A 409 -7.25 -13.38 7.65
CA GLY A 409 -7.90 -14.43 8.43
C GLY A 409 -8.42 -13.99 9.81
N ARG A 410 -8.73 -12.69 10.01
CA ARG A 410 -8.96 -12.11 11.35
C ARG A 410 -10.33 -11.49 11.59
N SER A 411 -11.06 -11.11 10.53
CA SER A 411 -12.31 -10.35 10.67
C SER A 411 -13.48 -11.03 9.93
N ARG A 412 -13.55 -10.92 8.61
CA ARG A 412 -14.65 -11.49 7.80
C ARG A 412 -14.80 -13.00 7.93
N SER A 413 -13.69 -13.73 7.86
CA SER A 413 -13.69 -15.18 8.05
C SER A 413 -14.08 -15.57 9.48
N VAL A 414 -13.69 -14.77 10.47
CA VAL A 414 -14.06 -14.97 11.88
C VAL A 414 -15.57 -14.79 12.07
N ALA A 415 -16.15 -13.71 11.52
CA ALA A 415 -17.58 -13.46 11.60
C ALA A 415 -18.41 -14.59 10.96
N LEU A 416 -18.02 -15.07 9.77
CA LEU A 416 -18.74 -16.15 9.10
C LEU A 416 -18.65 -17.48 9.86
N VAL A 417 -17.44 -17.87 10.29
CA VAL A 417 -17.23 -19.14 11.01
C VAL A 417 -17.92 -19.10 12.38
N ALA A 418 -17.81 -18.00 13.12
CA ALA A 418 -18.48 -17.87 14.41
C ALA A 418 -20.01 -17.93 14.27
N LEU A 419 -20.57 -17.26 13.27
CA LEU A 419 -22.00 -17.34 12.96
C LEU A 419 -22.43 -18.78 12.67
N PHE A 420 -21.68 -19.49 11.83
CA PHE A 420 -21.95 -20.89 11.49
C PHE A 420 -21.89 -21.79 12.74
N MET A 421 -20.83 -21.67 13.55
CA MET A 421 -20.66 -22.46 14.77
C MET A 421 -21.79 -22.23 15.78
N HIS A 422 -22.20 -20.97 15.97
CA HIS A 422 -23.27 -20.60 16.88
C HIS A 422 -24.63 -21.17 16.42
N LEU A 423 -24.95 -21.07 15.13
CA LEU A 423 -26.23 -21.54 14.60
C LEU A 423 -26.32 -23.07 14.52
N GLU A 424 -25.23 -23.75 14.18
CA GLU A 424 -25.21 -25.21 13.96
C GLU A 424 -24.90 -26.01 15.23
N CYS A 425 -24.27 -25.40 16.23
CA CYS A 425 -23.93 -26.06 17.50
C CYS A 425 -24.18 -25.16 18.72
N PRO A 426 -25.43 -24.71 18.95
CA PRO A 426 -25.77 -23.80 20.05
C PRO A 426 -25.49 -24.39 21.44
N GLU A 427 -25.49 -25.72 21.58
CA GLU A 427 -25.12 -26.41 22.84
C GLU A 427 -23.67 -26.15 23.25
N ARG A 428 -22.76 -26.01 22.26
CA ARG A 428 -21.33 -25.69 22.50
C ARG A 428 -21.04 -24.20 22.43
N PHE A 429 -21.81 -23.46 21.64
CA PHE A 429 -21.67 -22.02 21.45
C PHE A 429 -23.03 -21.34 21.68
N PRO A 430 -23.48 -21.20 22.95
CA PRO A 430 -24.81 -20.66 23.26
C PRO A 430 -25.02 -19.24 22.79
N THR A 431 -23.94 -18.47 22.66
CA THR A 431 -23.95 -17.12 22.11
C THR A 431 -22.97 -16.98 20.94
N LEU A 432 -23.18 -15.94 20.13
CA LEU A 432 -22.25 -15.58 19.06
C LEU A 432 -20.87 -15.21 19.64
N ASP A 433 -20.84 -14.58 20.81
CA ASP A 433 -19.60 -14.19 21.48
C ASP A 433 -18.78 -15.41 21.93
N ASP A 434 -19.43 -16.50 22.38
CA ASP A 434 -18.74 -17.76 22.71
C ASP A 434 -18.03 -18.33 21.48
N ALA A 435 -18.70 -18.30 20.32
CA ALA A 435 -18.11 -18.75 19.06
C ALA A 435 -16.96 -17.82 18.60
N ILE A 436 -17.12 -16.50 18.73
CA ILE A 436 -16.05 -15.53 18.41
C ILE A 436 -14.83 -15.74 19.32
N ALA A 437 -15.05 -15.93 20.63
CA ALA A 437 -13.98 -16.17 21.59
C ALA A 437 -13.21 -17.44 21.25
N ARG A 438 -13.92 -18.51 20.88
CA ARG A 438 -13.30 -19.76 20.41
C ARG A 438 -12.44 -19.52 19.18
N VAL A 439 -12.93 -18.80 18.18
CA VAL A 439 -12.17 -18.50 16.97
C VAL A 439 -10.93 -17.66 17.29
N ARG A 440 -11.05 -16.62 18.14
CA ARG A 440 -9.93 -15.77 18.56
C ARG A 440 -8.81 -16.56 19.19
N ASP A 441 -9.15 -17.45 20.13
CA ASP A 441 -8.20 -18.34 20.80
C ASP A 441 -7.47 -19.25 19.78
N ARG A 442 -8.23 -19.99 18.98
CA ARG A 442 -7.67 -20.96 18.02
C ARG A 442 -6.88 -20.32 16.89
N ARG A 443 -7.23 -19.10 16.48
CA ARG A 443 -6.52 -18.32 15.47
C ARG A 443 -5.35 -17.53 16.04
N GLN A 444 -5.15 -17.54 17.36
CA GLN A 444 -4.11 -16.78 18.07
C GLN A 444 -4.23 -15.27 17.82
N LEU A 445 -5.46 -14.75 17.87
CA LEU A 445 -5.74 -13.32 17.73
C LEU A 445 -5.43 -12.64 19.07
N HIS A 446 -4.45 -11.74 19.07
CA HIS A 446 -4.00 -11.09 20.28
C HIS A 446 -5.13 -10.20 20.86
N PRO A 447 -5.28 -10.11 22.21
CA PRO A 447 -6.28 -9.24 22.84
C PRO A 447 -6.29 -7.81 22.31
N ASP A 448 -5.11 -7.26 22.01
CA ASP A 448 -4.98 -5.91 21.45
C ASP A 448 -5.60 -5.77 20.05
N GLU A 449 -5.86 -6.86 19.32
CA GLU A 449 -6.56 -6.87 18.03
C GLU A 449 -8.05 -7.24 18.16
N TRP A 450 -8.58 -7.49 19.36
CA TRP A 450 -9.96 -7.97 19.52
C TRP A 450 -11.01 -6.97 19.03
N PHE A 451 -10.70 -5.67 19.08
CA PHE A 451 -11.57 -4.61 18.57
C PHE A 451 -11.83 -4.71 17.05
N GLU A 452 -11.03 -5.47 16.31
CA GLU A 452 -11.17 -5.67 14.87
C GLU A 452 -11.34 -7.14 14.45
N THR A 453 -11.55 -8.06 15.40
CA THR A 453 -11.57 -9.51 15.14
C THR A 453 -12.79 -10.27 15.72
N PRO A 454 -13.99 -10.14 15.15
CA PRO A 454 -14.31 -9.39 13.95
C PRO A 454 -14.61 -7.91 14.23
N LYS A 455 -14.55 -7.08 13.19
CA LYS A 455 -14.97 -5.68 13.31
C LYS A 455 -16.42 -5.56 13.82
N PRO A 456 -16.76 -4.51 14.58
CA PRO A 456 -18.12 -4.32 15.11
C PRO A 456 -19.21 -4.38 14.04
N SER A 457 -18.96 -3.84 12.84
CA SER A 457 -19.93 -3.86 11.74
C SER A 457 -20.26 -5.29 11.27
N LEU A 458 -19.29 -6.20 11.28
CA LEU A 458 -19.51 -7.62 10.93
C LEU A 458 -20.16 -8.40 12.06
N THR A 459 -19.88 -8.03 13.32
CA THR A 459 -20.57 -8.59 14.49
C THR A 459 -22.07 -8.28 14.40
N ARG A 460 -22.44 -7.01 14.12
CA ARG A 460 -23.84 -6.62 13.92
C ARG A 460 -24.53 -7.37 12.79
N LEU A 461 -23.82 -7.61 11.68
CA LEU A 461 -24.35 -8.41 10.58
C LEU A 461 -24.59 -9.87 10.97
N ALA A 462 -23.72 -10.43 11.81
CA ALA A 462 -23.87 -11.78 12.31
C ALA A 462 -25.06 -11.87 13.27
N GLU A 463 -25.21 -10.92 14.19
CA GLU A 463 -26.39 -10.81 15.07
C GLU A 463 -27.69 -10.71 14.26
N HIS A 464 -27.69 -9.90 13.20
CA HIS A 464 -28.86 -9.78 12.34
C HIS A 464 -29.15 -11.08 11.57
N ALA A 465 -28.12 -11.78 11.10
CA ALA A 465 -28.28 -13.10 10.48
C ALA A 465 -28.86 -14.12 11.47
N VAL A 466 -28.43 -14.12 12.73
CA VAL A 466 -29.00 -14.98 13.79
C VAL A 466 -30.49 -14.69 14.00
N MET A 467 -30.87 -13.42 14.08
CA MET A 467 -32.27 -13.03 14.22
C MET A 467 -33.12 -13.51 13.04
N ARG A 468 -32.62 -13.37 11.81
CA ARG A 468 -33.32 -13.84 10.61
C ARG A 468 -33.48 -15.36 10.59
N GLU A 469 -32.41 -16.10 10.89
CA GLU A 469 -32.46 -17.55 10.89
C GLU A 469 -33.47 -18.09 11.92
N ARG A 470 -33.47 -17.52 13.13
CA ARG A 470 -34.45 -17.89 14.17
C ARG A 470 -35.88 -17.57 13.76
N ALA A 471 -36.11 -16.45 13.08
CA ALA A 471 -37.43 -16.09 12.57
C ALA A 471 -37.90 -17.06 11.48
N ILE A 472 -37.02 -17.48 10.57
CA ILE A 472 -37.31 -18.49 9.54
C ILE A 472 -37.67 -19.82 10.21
N ALA A 473 -36.84 -20.30 11.13
CA ALA A 473 -37.08 -21.57 11.85
C ALA A 473 -38.42 -21.56 12.63
N ALA A 474 -38.79 -20.44 13.25
CA ALA A 474 -40.05 -20.32 13.97
C ALA A 474 -41.27 -20.41 13.04
N VAL A 475 -41.18 -19.86 11.83
CA VAL A 475 -42.25 -19.95 10.82
C VAL A 475 -42.35 -21.38 10.28
N GLU A 476 -41.22 -22.04 10.01
CA GLU A 476 -41.19 -23.43 9.53
C GLU A 476 -41.79 -24.39 10.56
N GLN A 477 -41.44 -24.23 11.85
CA GLN A 477 -42.02 -25.03 12.93
C GLN A 477 -43.52 -24.76 13.15
N GLY A 478 -43.99 -23.53 12.89
CA GLY A 478 -45.40 -23.16 12.95
C GLY A 478 -46.24 -23.65 11.76
N HIS A 479 -45.60 -24.10 10.67
CA HIS A 479 -46.29 -24.75 9.55
C HIS A 479 -46.30 -26.29 9.64
N GLU A 480 -45.46 -26.88 10.50
CA GLU A 480 -45.43 -28.33 10.77
C GLU A 480 -46.36 -28.76 11.93
N GLN A 481 -46.87 -27.80 12.73
CA GLN A 481 -47.92 -27.99 13.74
C GLN A 481 -49.30 -27.69 13.16
#